data_AF-T1B150-F1
#
_entry.id   AF-T1B150-F1
#
_cell.length_a   1.000
_cell.length_b   1.000
_cell.length_c   1.000
_cell.angle_alpha   90.00
_cell.angle_beta   90.00
_cell.angle_gamma   90.00
#
_symmetry.space_group_name_H-M   'P 1'
#
loop_
_entity.id
_entity.type
_entity.pdbx_description
1 polymer ?
#
loop_
_entity_poly.entity_id
_entity_poly.type
_entity_poly.pdbx_seq_one_letter_code
_entity_poly.pdbx_strand_id
1 'polypeptide(L)'
;IDLFIVRSVEDSENTQWRQQVEDLQANIWLWTGNRASPVDVTLAELAGMAKEGQAILSDLARDGIVVHGTPIETLLARRPGVRRGSQASSS
;
A
#
# COMPACT_ATOMS: atom_id res chain seq x y z
N ILE A 1 -1.99 -12.63 11.99
CA ILE A 1 -2.69 -11.37 11.67
C ILE A 1 -2.02 -10.81 10.43
N ASP A 2 -2.76 -10.69 9.35
CA ASP A 2 -2.22 -10.22 8.08
C ASP A 2 -2.43 -8.72 7.99
N LEU A 3 -1.38 -7.98 7.62
CA LEU A 3 -1.42 -6.53 7.49
C LEU A 3 -1.02 -6.18 6.07
N PHE A 4 -1.80 -5.32 5.43
CA PHE A 4 -1.45 -4.75 4.13
C PHE A 4 -1.24 -3.25 4.29
N ILE A 5 -0.01 -2.81 4.06
CA ILE A 5 0.43 -1.43 4.31
C ILE A 5 0.80 -0.81 2.97
N VAL A 6 0.16 0.34 2.67
CA VAL A 6 0.42 1.09 1.44
C VAL A 6 1.05 2.43 1.81
N ARG A 7 2.25 2.71 1.29
CA ARG A 7 2.98 3.96 1.52
C ARG A 7 3.13 4.79 0.24
N SER A 8 3.21 6.11 0.38
CA SER A 8 3.25 7.02 -0.79
C SER A 8 4.64 7.23 -1.39
N VAL A 9 5.70 6.98 -0.63
CA VAL A 9 7.09 7.28 -1.04
C VAL A 9 7.84 5.98 -1.27
N GLU A 10 8.51 5.88 -2.42
CA GLU A 10 9.61 4.92 -2.63
C GLU A 10 10.82 5.43 -1.88
N ASP A 11 10.89 5.15 -0.59
CA ASP A 11 12.13 5.26 0.17
C ASP A 11 12.49 3.86 0.66
N SER A 12 13.14 3.10 -0.21
CA SER A 12 13.51 1.70 0.04
C SER A 12 14.52 1.57 1.19
N GLU A 13 15.27 2.64 1.49
CA GLU A 13 16.31 2.70 2.51
C GLU A 13 15.85 3.39 3.80
N ASN A 14 14.55 3.60 3.97
CA ASN A 14 14.01 4.23 5.16
C ASN A 14 14.10 3.30 6.38
N THR A 15 15.23 3.34 7.07
CA THR A 15 15.51 2.54 8.27
C THR A 15 14.53 2.84 9.40
N GLN A 16 14.06 4.08 9.52
CA GLN A 16 13.05 4.45 10.51
C GLN A 16 11.71 3.74 10.27
N TRP A 17 11.25 3.70 9.02
CA TRP A 17 10.02 3.00 8.66
C TRP A 17 10.12 1.50 8.94
N ARG A 18 11.24 0.87 8.57
CA ARG A 18 11.46 -0.56 8.86
C ARG A 18 11.37 -0.83 10.37
N GLN A 19 12.01 0.00 11.20
CA GLN A 19 11.91 -0.10 12.65
C GLN A 19 10.47 0.07 13.14
N GLN A 20 9.71 1.01 12.60
CA GLN A 20 8.29 1.21 12.97
C GLN A 20 7.43 -0.02 12.65
N VAL A 21 7.66 -0.68 11.51
CA VAL A 21 6.95 -1.90 11.14
C VAL A 21 7.36 -3.08 12.04
N GLU A 22 8.63 -3.19 12.43
CA GLU A 22 9.10 -4.17 13.41
C GLU A 22 8.47 -3.95 14.79
N ASP A 23 8.45 -2.71 15.27
CA ASP A 23 7.85 -2.34 16.54
C ASP A 23 6.34 -2.62 16.54
N LEU A 24 5.64 -2.34 15.43
CA LEU A 24 4.22 -2.67 15.27
C LEU A 24 3.99 -4.18 15.39
N GLN A 25 4.82 -5.01 14.74
CA GLN A 25 4.71 -6.47 14.84
C GLN A 25 4.93 -6.95 16.29
N ALA A 26 5.93 -6.40 16.98
CA ALA A 26 6.19 -6.71 18.39
C ALA A 26 5.00 -6.31 19.29
N ASN A 27 4.42 -5.14 19.08
CA ASN A 27 3.26 -4.66 19.82
C ASN A 27 2.02 -5.54 19.60
N ILE A 28 1.77 -5.97 18.36
CA ILE A 28 0.67 -6.90 18.04
C ILE A 28 0.89 -8.25 18.75
N TRP A 29 2.12 -8.77 18.75
CA TRP A 29 2.43 -9.99 19.48
C TRP A 29 2.19 -9.84 20.98
N LEU A 30 2.67 -8.76 21.58
CA LEU A 30 2.50 -8.50 23.02
C LEU A 30 1.04 -8.36 23.42
N TRP A 31 0.21 -7.72 22.59
CA TRP A 31 -1.18 -7.47 22.91
C TRP A 31 -2.11 -8.65 22.60
N THR A 32 -1.84 -9.39 21.51
CA THR A 32 -2.76 -10.40 21.00
C THR A 32 -2.24 -11.84 21.12
N GLY A 33 -0.94 -12.03 21.35
CA GLY A 33 -0.28 -13.33 21.24
C GLY A 33 -0.18 -13.89 19.81
N ASN A 34 -0.55 -13.11 18.79
CA ASN A 34 -0.50 -13.53 17.38
C ASN A 34 0.66 -12.85 16.65
N ARG A 35 1.31 -13.58 15.74
CA ARG A 35 2.29 -12.99 14.82
C ARG A 35 1.58 -12.13 13.79
N ALA A 36 2.17 -10.98 13.48
CA ALA A 36 1.77 -10.16 12.35
C ALA A 36 2.59 -10.56 11.10
N SER A 37 1.96 -10.51 9.93
CA SER A 37 2.60 -10.70 8.63
C SER A 37 2.31 -9.47 7.76
N PRO A 38 3.19 -8.46 7.79
CA PRO A 38 3.01 -7.27 6.98
C PRO A 38 3.44 -7.50 5.53
N VAL A 39 2.57 -7.12 4.61
CA VAL A 39 2.89 -6.86 3.21
C VAL A 39 2.99 -5.34 3.07
N ASP A 40 4.21 -4.85 2.88
CA ASP A 40 4.52 -3.42 2.72
C ASP A 40 4.77 -3.12 1.23
N VAL A 41 3.93 -2.27 0.65
CA VAL A 41 4.02 -1.86 -0.75
C VAL A 41 3.89 -0.36 -0.90
N THR A 42 4.51 0.19 -1.93
CA THR A 42 4.28 1.57 -2.34
C THR A 42 3.02 1.71 -3.19
N LEU A 43 2.55 2.94 -3.39
CA LEU A 43 1.48 3.22 -4.37
C LEU A 43 1.85 2.80 -5.80
N ALA A 44 3.13 2.86 -6.17
CA ALA A 44 3.60 2.44 -7.49
C ALA A 44 3.54 0.92 -7.64
N GLU A 45 4.00 0.18 -6.63
CA GLU A 45 3.92 -1.29 -6.57
C GLU A 45 2.47 -1.75 -6.56
N LEU A 46 1.60 -1.11 -5.76
CA LEU A 46 0.17 -1.39 -5.75
C LEU A 46 -0.46 -1.24 -7.15
N ALA A 47 -0.08 -0.20 -7.90
CA ALA A 47 -0.54 -0.02 -9.27
C ALA A 47 0.01 -1.11 -10.21
N GLY A 48 1.23 -1.60 -9.98
CA GLY A 48 1.79 -2.77 -10.66
C GLY A 48 0.98 -4.04 -10.40
N MET A 49 0.74 -4.35 -9.12
CA MET A 49 -0.07 -5.50 -8.68
C MET A 49 -1.48 -5.47 -9.30
N ALA A 50 -2.08 -4.28 -9.38
CA ALA A 50 -3.40 -4.09 -10.00
C ALA A 50 -3.40 -4.38 -11.50
N LYS A 51 -2.34 -3.96 -12.21
CA LYS A 51 -2.17 -4.26 -13.65
C LYS A 51 -1.95 -5.75 -13.89
N GLU A 52 -1.24 -6.42 -12.99
CA GLU A 52 -0.97 -7.86 -13.05
C GLU A 52 -2.17 -8.71 -12.63
N GLY A 53 -3.20 -8.11 -12.03
CA GLY A 53 -4.37 -8.84 -11.55
C GLY A 53 -4.06 -9.74 -10.35
N GLN A 54 -3.17 -9.31 -9.45
CA GLN A 54 -2.79 -10.12 -8.30
C GLN A 54 -4.00 -10.40 -7.39
N ALA A 55 -4.20 -11.69 -7.06
CA ALA A 55 -5.37 -12.17 -6.32
C ALA A 55 -5.54 -11.52 -4.94
N ILE A 56 -4.43 -11.17 -4.27
CA ILE A 56 -4.44 -10.52 -2.96
C ILE A 56 -5.26 -9.22 -2.94
N LEU A 57 -5.33 -8.48 -4.05
CA LEU A 57 -6.13 -7.26 -4.13
C LEU A 57 -7.64 -7.55 -4.10
N SER A 58 -8.06 -8.68 -4.66
CA SER A 58 -9.46 -9.10 -4.62
C SER A 58 -9.86 -9.55 -3.21
N ASP A 59 -8.97 -10.27 -2.53
CA ASP A 59 -9.19 -10.68 -1.13
C ASP A 59 -9.25 -9.47 -0.20
N LEU A 60 -8.36 -8.48 -0.39
CA LEU A 60 -8.40 -7.22 0.36
C LEU A 60 -9.69 -6.42 0.12
N ALA A 61 -10.17 -6.37 -1.12
CA ALA A 61 -11.41 -5.66 -1.44
C ALA A 61 -12.66 -6.35 -0.86
N ARG A 62 -12.62 -7.68 -0.68
CA ARG A 62 -13.74 -8.47 -0.17
C ARG A 62 -13.76 -8.56 1.36
N ASP A 63 -12.62 -8.89 1.96
CA ASP A 63 -12.50 -9.30 3.35
C ASP A 63 -11.63 -8.33 4.18
N GLY A 64 -10.94 -7.40 3.53
CA GLY A 64 -10.05 -6.45 4.19
C GLY A 64 -10.80 -5.45 5.06
N ILE A 65 -10.21 -5.13 6.21
CA ILE A 65 -10.70 -4.08 7.11
C ILE A 65 -9.71 -2.92 7.07
N VAL A 66 -10.19 -1.73 6.71
CA VAL A 66 -9.38 -0.52 6.72
C VAL A 66 -9.21 -0.04 8.16
N VAL A 67 -7.99 -0.21 8.69
CA VAL A 67 -7.64 0.27 10.04
C VAL A 67 -7.29 1.76 10.02
N HIS A 68 -6.65 2.23 8.95
CA HIS A 68 -6.24 3.63 8.80
C HIS A 68 -6.01 3.97 7.31
N GLY A 69 -6.26 5.24 6.94
CA GLY A 69 -5.94 5.76 5.62
C GLY A 69 -7.08 5.66 4.59
N THR A 70 -6.70 5.63 3.31
CA THR A 70 -7.66 5.55 2.19
C THR A 70 -8.00 4.10 1.89
N PRO A 71 -9.29 3.73 1.74
CA PRO A 71 -9.69 2.37 1.37
C PRO A 71 -9.08 1.90 0.05
N ILE A 72 -8.79 0.59 -0.04
CA ILE A 72 -8.06 0.00 -1.17
C ILE A 72 -8.83 0.15 -2.48
N GLU A 73 -10.14 0.00 -2.46
CA GLU A 73 -11.04 0.20 -3.58
C GLU A 73 -10.99 1.64 -4.11
N THR A 74 -10.80 2.62 -3.22
CA THR A 74 -10.63 4.03 -3.61
C THR A 74 -9.26 4.25 -4.25
N LEU A 75 -8.20 3.61 -3.73
CA LEU A 75 -6.86 3.67 -4.32
C LEU A 75 -6.81 3.01 -5.70
N LEU A 76 -7.51 1.89 -5.88
CA LEU A 76 -7.57 1.16 -7.15
C LEU A 76 -8.48 1.85 -8.18
N ALA A 77 -9.56 2.50 -7.74
CA ALA A 77 -10.44 3.29 -8.61
C ALA A 77 -9.78 4.58 -9.11
N ARG A 78 -8.81 5.12 -8.37
CA ARG A 78 -7.99 6.25 -8.81
C ARG A 78 -7.10 5.80 -9.97
N ARG A 79 -7.59 5.98 -11.19
CA ARG A 79 -6.73 5.96 -12.38
C ARG A 79 -5.59 6.95 -12.13
N PRO A 80 -4.31 6.54 -12.25
CA PRO A 80 -3.22 7.50 -12.30
C PRO A 80 -3.55 8.50 -13.40
N GLY A 81 -3.69 9.77 -13.03
CA GLY A 81 -4.04 10.82 -13.97
C GLY A 81 -3.04 10.80 -15.12
N VAL A 82 -3.53 10.51 -16.33
CA VAL A 82 -2.81 10.78 -17.57
C VAL A 82 -2.45 12.26 -17.52
N ARG A 83 -1.18 12.58 -17.27
CA ARG A 83 -0.64 13.93 -17.55
C ARG A 83 -0.74 14.12 -19.06
N ARG A 84 -1.86 14.68 -19.51
CA ARG A 84 -2.09 15.07 -20.90
C ARG A 84 -1.07 16.16 -21.20
N GLY A 85 -0.13 15.86 -22.09
CA GLY A 85 0.99 16.75 -22.41
C GLY A 85 0.51 18.12 -22.83
N SER A 86 1.06 19.15 -22.18
CA SER A 86 1.04 20.51 -22.69
C SER A 86 2.17 20.63 -23.71
N GLN A 87 1.88 20.33 -24.98
CA GLN A 87 2.65 20.94 -26.07
C GLN A 87 2.25 22.41 -26.12
N ALA A 88 3.13 23.29 -25.61
CA ALA A 88 3.13 24.69 -25.96
C ALA A 88 3.98 24.84 -27.22
N SER A 89 3.32 24.85 -28.39
CA SER A 89 3.84 25.45 -29.60
C SER A 89 3.67 26.97 -29.51
N SER A 90 4.75 27.72 -29.74
CA SER A 90 4.78 29.13 -30.16
C SER A 90 6.20 29.34 -30.69
N SER A 91 6.39 29.37 -32.01
CA SER A 91 6.25 30.52 -32.93
C SER A 91 7.38 31.52 -32.79
#